data_AF-A0A381WDC0-F1
#
_entry.id   AF-A0A381WDC0-F1
#
_cell.length_a   1.000
_cell.length_b   1.000
_cell.length_c   1.000
_cell.angle_alpha   90.00
_cell.angle_beta   90.00
_cell.angle_gamma   90.00
#
_symmetry.space_group_name_H-M   'P 1'
#
loop_
_entity.id
_entity.type
_entity.pdbx_description
1 polymer ?
#
loop_
_entity_poly.entity_id
_entity_poly.type
_entity_poly.pdbx_seq_one_letter_code
_entity_poly.pdbx_strand_id
1 'polypeptide(L)'
;MRHADGECPGAFRQRPIRLGPINHYQDGHEIMADTFLQQLVEEVNRFVEDRDWQQFHTPKNLSMALSVEAAELVEHFQWLTADQSDDLPRDKRAAVGEELADILIYTIMVAERLGLDLEVATRDKMAQNRRKYPVEKARGLAAKYTEL
;
A
#
# COMPACT_ATOMS: atom_id res chain seq x y z
N MET A 1 -55.15 12.01 -72.69
CA MET A 1 -55.63 11.53 -71.37
C MET A 1 -54.61 12.04 -70.35
N ARG A 2 -54.77 13.22 -69.70
CA ARG A 2 -55.58 13.51 -68.47
C ARG A 2 -55.37 12.42 -67.41
N HIS A 3 -54.91 12.61 -66.17
CA HIS A 3 -54.64 13.71 -65.21
C HIS A 3 -53.50 13.20 -64.26
N ALA A 4 -52.55 13.98 -63.70
CA ALA A 4 -52.61 14.82 -62.47
C ALA A 4 -53.20 14.05 -61.25
N ASP A 5 -52.65 13.95 -60.04
CA ASP A 5 -51.96 14.88 -59.12
C ASP A 5 -51.18 14.06 -58.04
N GLY A 6 -50.04 14.48 -57.48
CA GLY A 6 -49.91 15.37 -56.30
C GLY A 6 -49.27 14.55 -55.14
N GLU A 7 -48.36 15.00 -54.28
CA GLU A 7 -47.78 16.29 -53.92
C GLU A 7 -46.37 16.07 -53.28
N CYS A 8 -45.48 17.06 -53.38
CA CYS A 8 -44.37 17.31 -52.43
C CYS A 8 -44.82 18.44 -51.49
N PRO A 9 -44.32 18.56 -50.24
CA PRO A 9 -43.26 19.58 -50.04
C PRO A 9 -42.34 19.44 -48.80
N GLY A 10 -41.18 20.12 -48.89
CA GLY A 10 -40.42 20.65 -47.74
C GLY A 10 -39.22 19.79 -47.33
N ALA A 11 -38.04 20.32 -46.99
CA ALA A 11 -37.61 21.70 -46.81
C ALA A 11 -36.06 21.73 -46.88
N PHE A 12 -35.52 22.89 -47.24
CA PHE A 12 -34.11 23.24 -47.21
C PHE A 12 -33.44 22.78 -45.90
N ARG A 13 -32.35 22.01 -45.99
CA ARG A 13 -31.38 21.90 -44.89
C ARG A 13 -30.13 22.69 -45.24
N GLN A 14 -30.00 23.84 -44.58
CA GLN A 14 -28.73 24.54 -44.42
C GLN A 14 -27.70 23.56 -43.84
N ARG A 15 -26.48 23.55 -44.39
CA ARG A 15 -25.38 22.79 -43.79
C ARG A 15 -24.94 23.52 -42.50
N PRO A 16 -24.96 22.87 -41.33
CA PRO A 16 -24.42 23.50 -40.14
C PRO A 16 -22.89 23.61 -40.25
N ILE A 17 -22.37 24.73 -39.78
CA ILE A 17 -20.95 25.02 -39.58
C ILE A 17 -20.36 23.89 -38.73
N ARG A 18 -19.24 23.28 -39.17
CA ARG A 18 -18.47 22.36 -38.32
C ARG A 18 -17.88 23.18 -37.17
N LEU A 19 -18.57 23.22 -36.04
CA LEU A 19 -17.92 23.43 -34.74
C LEU A 19 -17.05 22.20 -34.51
N GLY A 20 -15.73 22.39 -34.51
CA GLY A 20 -14.80 21.36 -34.05
C GLY A 20 -15.15 20.97 -32.61
N PRO A 21 -14.87 19.73 -32.17
CA PRO A 21 -15.14 19.35 -30.80
C PRO A 21 -14.43 20.32 -29.86
N ILE A 22 -15.26 20.99 -29.08
CA ILE A 22 -14.95 21.80 -27.93
C ILE A 22 -14.34 20.84 -26.90
N ASN A 23 -13.23 21.24 -26.31
CA ASN A 23 -12.48 20.46 -25.34
C ASN A 23 -13.41 20.00 -24.20
N HIS A 24 -13.75 18.72 -24.14
CA HIS A 24 -14.22 18.13 -22.89
C HIS A 24 -12.96 17.79 -22.10
N TYR A 25 -12.62 18.67 -21.16
CA TYR A 25 -11.81 18.30 -20.01
C TYR A 25 -12.52 17.12 -19.36
N GLN A 26 -12.07 15.89 -19.67
CA GLN A 26 -12.47 14.73 -18.89
C GLN A 26 -11.59 14.76 -17.66
N ASP A 27 -12.25 15.01 -16.53
CA ASP A 27 -11.74 14.81 -15.19
C ASP A 27 -10.98 13.48 -15.15
N GLY A 28 -9.67 13.59 -14.97
CA GLY A 28 -8.84 12.46 -14.58
C GLY A 28 -9.13 12.13 -13.13
N HIS A 29 -10.30 11.56 -12.85
CA HIS A 29 -10.38 10.55 -11.81
C HIS A 29 -9.52 9.39 -12.31
N GLU A 30 -8.22 9.50 -12.08
CA GLU A 30 -7.38 8.31 -11.97
C GLU A 30 -8.05 7.49 -10.87
N ILE A 31 -8.74 6.42 -11.26
CA ILE A 31 -9.04 5.33 -10.34
C ILE A 31 -7.65 4.82 -9.95
N MET A 32 -7.06 5.47 -8.95
CA MET A 32 -5.83 5.03 -8.32
C MET A 32 -6.16 3.63 -7.84
N ALA A 33 -5.61 2.61 -8.50
CA ALA A 33 -5.67 1.29 -7.93
C ALA A 33 -5.01 1.40 -6.56
N ASP A 34 -5.79 1.18 -5.50
CA ASP A 34 -5.27 1.26 -4.15
C ASP A 34 -4.05 0.36 -4.05
N THR A 35 -2.94 0.90 -3.56
CA THR A 35 -1.73 0.13 -3.34
C THR A 35 -2.01 -0.98 -2.33
N PHE A 36 -1.19 -2.04 -2.35
CA PHE A 36 -1.29 -3.13 -1.37
C PHE A 36 -1.35 -2.59 0.08
N LEU A 37 -0.54 -1.57 0.41
CA LEU A 37 -0.52 -0.99 1.75
C LEU A 37 -1.82 -0.26 2.08
N GLN A 38 -2.37 0.51 1.14
CA GLN A 38 -3.66 1.20 1.34
C GLN A 38 -4.79 0.20 1.58
N GLN A 39 -4.87 -0.84 0.74
CA GLN A 39 -5.87 -1.91 0.90
C GLN A 39 -5.74 -2.61 2.25
N LEU A 40 -4.51 -2.89 2.68
CA LEU A 40 -4.25 -3.54 3.97
C LEU A 40 -4.61 -2.64 5.16
N VAL A 41 -4.30 -1.34 5.09
CA VAL A 41 -4.70 -0.35 6.12
C VAL A 41 -6.23 -0.33 6.26
N GLU A 42 -6.96 -0.31 5.14
CA GLU A 42 -8.42 -0.34 5.15
C GLU A 42 -8.99 -1.64 5.72
N GLU A 43 -8.38 -2.79 5.40
CA GLU A 43 -8.78 -4.09 5.95
C GLU A 43 -8.58 -4.16 7.47
N VAL A 44 -7.42 -3.70 7.95
CA VAL A 44 -7.11 -3.62 9.39
C VAL A 44 -8.06 -2.67 10.11
N ASN A 45 -8.27 -1.47 9.57
CA ASN A 45 -9.16 -0.48 10.19
C ASN A 45 -10.59 -1.01 10.32
N ARG A 46 -11.10 -1.68 9.28
CA ARG A 46 -12.42 -2.31 9.29
C ARG A 46 -12.49 -3.45 10.31
N PHE A 47 -11.48 -4.31 10.37
CA PHE A 47 -11.41 -5.39 11.35
C PHE A 47 -11.48 -4.88 12.79
N VAL A 48 -10.81 -3.76 13.07
CA VAL A 48 -10.79 -3.09 14.37
C VAL A 48 -12.14 -2.43 14.68
N GLU A 49 -12.73 -1.73 13.71
CA GLU A 49 -14.02 -1.05 13.86
C GLU A 49 -15.16 -2.05 14.10
N ASP A 50 -15.21 -3.13 13.34
CA ASP A 50 -16.23 -4.20 13.47
C ASP A 50 -16.27 -4.82 14.88
N ARG A 51 -15.19 -4.66 15.65
CA ARG A 51 -15.04 -5.19 17.01
C ARG A 51 -15.06 -4.13 18.10
N ASP A 52 -15.19 -2.85 17.73
CA ASP A 52 -15.06 -1.72 18.66
C ASP A 52 -13.72 -1.76 19.45
N TRP A 53 -12.65 -2.24 18.82
CA TRP A 53 -11.37 -2.44 19.50
C TRP A 53 -10.51 -1.17 19.57
N GLN A 54 -10.89 -0.09 18.88
CA GLN A 54 -10.15 1.18 18.95
C GLN A 54 -9.97 1.68 20.40
N GLN A 55 -10.89 1.35 21.31
CA GLN A 55 -10.80 1.72 22.74
C GLN A 55 -9.60 1.12 23.47
N PHE A 56 -9.09 -0.04 23.02
CA PHE A 56 -7.94 -0.71 23.63
C PHE A 56 -6.60 -0.31 22.97
N HIS A 57 -6.65 0.32 21.80
CA HIS A 57 -5.51 0.63 20.95
C HIS A 57 -4.82 1.95 21.33
N THR A 58 -4.41 2.09 22.58
CA THR A 58 -3.48 3.18 22.94
C THR A 58 -2.12 2.94 22.28
N PRO A 59 -1.34 3.99 21.94
CA PRO A 59 0.02 3.81 21.38
C PRO A 59 0.91 2.91 22.25
N LYS A 60 0.77 3.02 23.58
CA LYS A 60 1.45 2.13 24.54
C LYS A 60 1.08 0.67 24.31
N ASN A 61 -0.21 0.35 24.31
CA ASN A 61 -0.68 -1.03 24.18
C ASN A 61 -0.27 -1.64 22.83
N LEU A 62 -0.43 -0.88 21.75
CA LEU A 62 -0.03 -1.32 20.41
C LEU A 62 1.48 -1.56 20.30
N SER A 63 2.30 -0.66 20.88
CA SER A 63 3.76 -0.85 20.91
C SER A 63 4.18 -2.07 21.71
N MET A 64 3.45 -2.41 22.78
CA MET A 64 3.68 -3.62 23.56
C MET A 64 3.29 -4.87 22.77
N ALA A 65 2.13 -4.86 22.10
CA ALA A 65 1.70 -5.97 21.24
C ALA A 65 2.71 -6.22 20.11
N LEU A 66 3.11 -5.17 19.38
CA LEU A 66 4.17 -5.27 18.36
C LEU A 66 5.45 -5.91 18.90
N SER A 67 5.86 -5.55 20.12
CA SER A 67 7.05 -6.14 20.75
C SER A 67 6.87 -7.62 21.10
N VAL A 68 5.64 -8.07 21.36
CA VAL A 68 5.33 -9.49 21.60
C VAL A 68 5.47 -10.26 20.30
N GLU A 69 4.87 -9.81 19.20
CA GLU A 69 4.99 -10.51 17.90
C GLU A 69 6.43 -10.58 17.40
N ALA A 70 7.23 -9.53 17.66
CA ALA A 70 8.65 -9.55 17.38
C ALA A 70 9.42 -10.59 18.21
N ALA A 71 8.97 -10.86 19.45
CA ALA A 71 9.52 -11.92 20.28
C ALA A 71 9.06 -13.31 19.82
N GLU A 72 7.80 -13.47 19.42
CA GLU A 72 7.26 -14.72 18.86
C GLU A 72 8.01 -15.11 17.57
N LEU A 73 8.30 -14.14 16.70
CA LEU A 73 9.21 -14.34 15.56
C LEU A 73 10.58 -14.90 15.99
N VAL A 74 11.17 -14.36 17.06
CA VAL A 74 12.48 -14.80 17.57
C VAL A 74 12.43 -16.24 18.08
N GLU A 75 11.31 -16.70 18.66
CA GLU A 75 11.18 -18.05 19.19
C GLU A 75 11.40 -19.14 18.12
N HIS A 76 11.07 -18.85 16.85
CA HIS A 76 11.33 -19.77 15.75
C HIS A 76 12.81 -20.01 15.46
N PHE A 77 13.68 -19.05 15.81
CA PHE A 77 15.10 -19.05 15.46
C PHE A 77 16.04 -19.24 16.65
N GLN A 78 15.59 -18.97 17.89
CA GLN A 78 16.47 -18.81 19.06
C GLN A 78 17.43 -19.98 19.36
N TRP A 79 17.11 -21.21 18.92
CA TRP A 79 17.93 -22.41 19.14
C TRP A 79 18.58 -22.97 17.87
N LEU A 80 18.45 -22.28 16.73
CA LEU A 80 18.99 -22.71 15.46
C LEU A 80 20.44 -22.23 15.27
N THR A 81 21.25 -23.03 14.59
CA THR A 81 22.48 -22.54 13.98
C THR A 81 22.16 -21.65 12.76
N ALA A 82 23.15 -20.89 12.27
CA ALA A 82 22.98 -20.09 11.05
C ALA A 82 22.50 -20.93 9.86
N ASP A 83 23.16 -22.07 9.60
CA ASP A 83 22.78 -22.98 8.50
C ASP A 83 21.34 -23.52 8.68
N GLN A 84 20.92 -23.80 9.91
CA GLN A 84 19.55 -24.25 10.19
C GLN A 84 18.52 -23.13 10.05
N SER A 85 18.89 -21.88 10.35
CA SER A 85 18.00 -20.73 10.16
C SER A 85 17.77 -20.39 8.68
N ASP A 86 18.71 -20.74 7.81
CA ASP A 86 18.58 -20.54 6.36
C ASP A 86 17.75 -21.65 5.67
N ASP A 87 17.67 -22.85 6.24
CA ASP A 87 16.95 -24.01 5.68
C ASP A 87 15.79 -24.48 6.56
N LEU A 88 14.81 -23.58 6.79
CA LEU A 88 13.63 -23.91 7.58
C LEU A 88 12.68 -24.88 6.86
N PRO A 89 12.18 -25.92 7.57
CA PRO A 89 11.06 -26.74 7.11
C PRO A 89 9.83 -25.91 6.72
N ARG A 90 9.00 -26.43 5.80
CA ARG A 90 7.86 -25.68 5.22
C ARG A 90 6.86 -25.19 6.26
N ASP A 91 6.56 -26.01 7.27
CA ASP A 91 5.70 -25.68 8.41
C ASP A 91 6.28 -24.55 9.24
N LYS A 92 7.58 -24.60 9.58
CA LYS A 92 8.24 -23.49 10.29
C LYS A 92 8.25 -22.19 9.49
N ARG A 93 8.45 -22.26 8.17
CA ARG A 93 8.38 -21.07 7.30
C ARG A 93 6.98 -20.46 7.25
N ALA A 94 5.93 -21.28 7.33
CA ALA A 94 4.57 -20.78 7.39
C ALA A 94 4.32 -20.02 8.70
N ALA A 95 4.72 -20.59 9.84
CA ALA A 95 4.60 -19.93 11.16
C ALA A 95 5.38 -18.61 11.21
N VAL A 96 6.64 -18.58 10.73
CA VAL A 96 7.40 -17.32 10.58
C VAL A 96 6.66 -16.29 9.73
N GLY A 97 5.93 -16.73 8.71
CA GLY A 97 5.10 -15.87 7.88
C GLY A 97 3.91 -15.25 8.63
N GLU A 98 3.31 -15.99 9.58
CA GLU A 98 2.25 -15.50 10.46
C GLU A 98 2.80 -14.39 11.38
N GLU A 99 3.93 -14.63 12.05
CA GLU A 99 4.56 -13.63 12.93
C GLU A 99 4.97 -12.34 12.19
N LEU A 100 5.49 -12.47 10.97
CA LEU A 100 5.82 -11.33 10.12
C LEU A 100 4.57 -10.53 9.72
N ALA A 101 3.44 -11.22 9.50
CA ALA A 101 2.17 -10.57 9.21
C ALA A 101 1.64 -9.82 10.43
N ASP A 102 1.72 -10.41 11.63
CA ASP A 102 1.28 -9.78 12.86
C ASP A 102 2.13 -8.54 13.21
N ILE A 103 3.45 -8.61 13.02
CA ILE A 103 4.34 -7.44 13.14
C ILE A 103 3.90 -6.33 12.18
N LEU A 104 3.57 -6.64 10.93
CA LEU A 104 3.12 -5.66 9.95
C LEU A 104 1.77 -5.05 10.34
N ILE A 105 0.81 -5.86 10.77
CA ILE A 105 -0.52 -5.42 11.22
C ILE A 105 -0.39 -4.46 12.39
N TYR A 106 0.36 -4.82 13.43
CA TYR A 106 0.56 -3.92 14.57
C TYR A 106 1.36 -2.66 14.20
N THR A 107 2.30 -2.76 13.26
CA THR A 107 3.00 -1.57 12.73
C THR A 107 2.02 -0.59 12.08
N ILE A 108 1.09 -1.10 11.26
CA ILE A 108 0.02 -0.30 10.66
C ILE A 108 -0.87 0.32 11.73
N MET A 109 -1.32 -0.47 12.70
CA MET A 109 -2.19 0.03 13.77
C MET A 109 -1.51 1.14 14.60
N VAL A 110 -0.21 1.02 14.87
CA VAL A 110 0.56 2.08 15.56
C VAL A 110 0.61 3.34 14.69
N ALA A 111 0.88 3.21 13.39
CA ALA A 111 0.95 4.34 12.47
C ALA A 111 -0.41 5.07 12.39
N GLU A 112 -1.50 4.33 12.19
CA GLU A 112 -2.87 4.86 12.15
C GLU A 112 -3.22 5.57 13.47
N ARG A 113 -2.89 4.96 14.61
CA ARG A 113 -3.17 5.56 15.92
C ARG A 113 -2.41 6.87 16.16
N LEU A 114 -1.24 7.03 15.55
CA LEU A 114 -0.40 8.22 15.67
C LEU A 114 -0.59 9.22 14.52
N GLY A 115 -1.42 8.90 13.51
CA GLY A 115 -1.60 9.71 12.31
C GLY A 115 -0.33 9.81 11.46
N LEU A 116 0.45 8.73 11.38
CA LEU A 116 1.68 8.65 10.61
C LEU A 116 1.41 8.04 9.24
N ASP A 117 1.83 8.75 8.18
CA ASP A 117 1.92 8.15 6.84
C ASP A 117 3.12 7.18 6.80
N LEU A 118 2.82 5.88 6.88
CA LEU A 118 3.83 4.83 6.95
C LEU A 118 4.63 4.71 5.65
N GLU A 119 4.03 5.03 4.50
CA GLU A 119 4.74 5.01 3.22
C GLU A 119 5.78 6.13 3.15
N VAL A 120 5.37 7.35 3.48
CA VAL A 120 6.28 8.51 3.55
C VAL A 120 7.39 8.26 4.56
N ALA A 121 7.05 7.82 5.78
CA ALA A 121 8.03 7.54 6.83
C ALA A 121 9.07 6.50 6.39
N THR A 122 8.62 5.45 5.70
CA THR A 122 9.48 4.38 5.19
C THR A 122 10.41 4.89 4.07
N ARG A 123 9.88 5.66 3.11
CA ARG A 123 10.67 6.23 2.01
C ARG A 123 11.73 7.20 2.52
N ASP A 124 11.38 8.06 3.47
CA ASP A 124 12.31 8.99 4.11
C ASP A 124 13.41 8.24 4.86
N LYS A 125 13.05 7.19 5.61
CA LYS A 125 14.03 6.34 6.29
C LYS A 125 15.00 5.69 5.30
N MET A 126 14.52 5.21 4.16
CA MET A 126 15.37 4.62 3.11
C MET A 126 16.30 5.65 2.49
N ALA A 127 15.84 6.88 2.24
CA ALA A 127 16.70 7.96 1.76
C ALA A 127 17.81 8.29 2.77
N GLN A 128 17.48 8.34 4.07
CA GLN A 128 18.47 8.53 5.14
C GLN A 128 19.48 7.37 5.20
N ASN A 129 19.01 6.13 5.10
CA ASN A 129 19.89 4.94 5.12
C ASN A 129 20.87 4.95 3.94
N ARG A 130 20.43 5.31 2.73
CA ARG A 130 21.33 5.44 1.56
C ARG A 130 22.44 6.48 1.77
N ARG A 131 22.14 7.57 2.48
CA ARG A 131 23.14 8.59 2.83
C ARG A 131 24.13 8.10 3.90
N LYS A 132 23.64 7.33 4.88
CA LYS A 132 24.48 6.75 5.95
C LYS A 132 25.38 5.61 5.44
N TYR A 133 24.92 4.84 4.47
CA TYR A 133 25.64 3.69 3.92
C TYR A 133 25.84 3.84 2.40
N PRO A 134 26.73 4.74 1.92
CA PRO A 134 27.04 4.84 0.51
C PRO A 134 27.62 3.53 -0.03
N VAL A 135 27.22 3.11 -1.24
CA VAL A 135 27.63 1.83 -1.84
C VAL A 135 29.16 1.67 -1.84
N GLU A 136 29.87 2.72 -2.23
CA GLU A 136 31.33 2.71 -2.36
C GLU A 136 32.07 2.44 -1.05
N LYS A 137 31.40 2.72 0.08
CA LYS A 137 31.97 2.54 1.42
C LYS A 137 31.42 1.32 2.14
N ALA A 138 30.16 0.96 1.90
CA ALA A 138 29.44 -0.05 2.69
C ALA A 138 29.40 -1.44 2.03
N ARG A 139 29.77 -1.57 0.75
CA ARG A 139 29.61 -2.84 0.01
C ARG A 139 30.43 -3.98 0.64
N GLY A 140 29.73 -5.01 1.11
CA GLY A 140 30.34 -6.20 1.71
C GLY A 140 30.88 -6.01 3.12
N LEU A 141 30.62 -4.85 3.75
CA LEU A 141 31.06 -4.55 5.11
C LEU A 141 29.88 -4.54 6.07
N ALA A 142 30.06 -5.19 7.22
CA ALA A 142 29.13 -5.15 8.35
C ALA A 142 29.51 -4.09 9.40
N ALA A 143 30.24 -3.04 8.98
CA ALA A 143 30.66 -1.95 9.87
C ALA A 143 29.51 -0.95 10.08
N LYS A 144 29.43 -0.36 11.27
CA LYS A 144 28.51 0.76 11.52
C LYS A 144 28.90 1.94 10.65
N TYR A 145 27.94 2.78 10.24
CA TYR A 145 28.23 3.96 9.40
C TYR A 145 29.26 4.94 9.98
N THR A 146 29.46 4.91 11.30
CA THR A 146 30.50 5.69 12.00
C THR A 146 31.91 5.16 11.77
N GLU A 147 32.04 3.98 11.16
CA GLU A 147 33.28 3.22 10.94
C GLU A 147 33.51 2.96 9.43
N LEU A 148 32.79 3.69 8.54
CA LEU A 148 32.83 3.57 7.06
C LEU A 148 33.63 4.67 6.34
#